data_AF-A0A1M4N713-F1
#
_entry.id   AF-A0A1M4N713-F1
#
_cell.length_a   1.000
_cell.length_b   1.000
_cell.length_c   1.000
_cell.angle_alpha   90.00
_cell.angle_beta   90.00
_cell.angle_gamma   90.00
#
_symmetry.space_group_name_H-M   'P 1'
#
loop_
_entity.id
_entity.type
_entity.pdbx_description
1 polymer ?
#
loop_
_entity_poly.entity_id
_entity_poly.type
_entity_poly.pdbx_seq_one_letter_code
_entity_poly.pdbx_strand_id
1 'polypeptide(L)' 'MVADPVQTSSEQWQMRKDLVHCLETLPAEQARAVVQVYLHGLSYQEVADILGSPLNTVRTWLRRSLLKLRECLGGEDD' A
#
# COMPACT_ATOMS: atom_id res chain seq x y z
N MET A 1 -4.26 27.34 21.84
CA MET A 1 -5.14 26.36 21.17
C MET A 1 -4.48 25.01 21.35
N VAL A 2 -4.98 24.19 22.28
CA VAL A 2 -4.52 22.81 22.47
C VAL A 2 -5.44 21.95 21.59
N ALA A 3 -4.87 21.18 20.67
CA ALA A 3 -5.64 20.27 19.83
C ALA A 3 -6.29 19.18 20.69
N ASP A 4 -7.59 18.97 20.55
CA ASP A 4 -8.36 17.94 21.24
C ASP A 4 -7.86 16.53 20.84
N PRO A 5 -7.40 15.68 21.79
CA PRO A 5 -6.83 14.37 21.47
C PRO A 5 -7.86 13.33 20.98
N VAL A 6 -9.17 13.64 21.00
CA VAL A 6 -10.23 12.73 20.56
C VAL A 6 -10.44 12.73 19.03
N GLN A 7 -10.06 13.81 18.33
CA GLN A 7 -10.26 13.93 16.86
C GLN A 7 -9.18 13.17 16.07
N THR A 8 -7.93 13.22 16.53
CA THR A 8 -6.80 12.55 15.88
C THR A 8 -6.97 11.03 15.80
N SER A 9 -7.61 10.41 16.79
CA SER A 9 -7.78 8.95 16.79
C SER A 9 -8.80 8.51 15.73
N SER A 10 -9.94 9.19 15.60
CA SER A 10 -10.95 8.85 14.59
C SER A 10 -10.44 9.02 13.16
N GLU A 11 -9.69 10.09 12.89
CA GLU A 11 -9.13 10.37 11.56
C GLU A 11 -8.06 9.36 11.17
N GLN A 12 -7.17 9.00 12.11
CA GLN A 12 -6.15 7.96 11.87
C GLN A 12 -6.77 6.58 11.65
N TRP A 13 -7.82 6.24 12.41
CA TRP A 13 -8.56 5.00 12.21
C TRP A 13 -9.25 4.95 10.85
N GLN A 14 -9.83 6.08 10.42
CA GLN A 14 -10.47 6.19 9.12
C GLN A 14 -9.44 6.07 7.98
N MET A 15 -8.33 6.82 8.05
CA MET A 15 -7.26 6.76 7.05
C MET A 15 -6.67 5.34 6.92
N ARG A 16 -6.46 4.65 8.05
CA ARG A 16 -5.97 3.26 8.02
C ARG A 16 -7.00 2.32 7.41
N LYS A 17 -8.28 2.52 7.68
CA LYS A 17 -9.37 1.73 7.10
C LYS A 17 -9.45 1.93 5.58
N ASP A 18 -9.30 3.16 5.11
CA ASP A 18 -9.32 3.48 3.68
C ASP A 18 -8.12 2.86 2.97
N LEU A 19 -6.92 2.92 3.56
CA LEU A 19 -5.74 2.23 3.03
C LEU A 19 -5.94 0.72 2.94
N VAL A 20 -6.46 0.08 3.98
CA VAL A 20 -6.74 -1.37 3.98
C VAL A 20 -7.74 -1.70 2.88
N HIS A 21 -8.82 -0.92 2.77
CA HIS A 21 -9.82 -1.11 1.71
C HIS A 21 -9.20 -0.98 0.31
N CYS A 22 -8.37 0.04 0.09
CA CYS A 22 -7.66 0.23 -1.17
C CYS A 22 -6.71 -0.93 -1.49
N LEU A 23 -5.99 -1.47 -0.50
CA LEU A 23 -5.14 -2.65 -0.67
C LEU A 23 -5.95 -3.90 -1.04
N GLU A 24 -7.15 -4.06 -0.50
CA GLU A 24 -8.06 -5.17 -0.84
C GLU A 24 -8.57 -5.11 -2.30
N THR A 25 -8.56 -3.94 -2.93
CA THR A 25 -8.90 -3.81 -4.36
C THR A 25 -7.81 -4.32 -5.31
N LEU A 26 -6.60 -4.54 -4.80
CA LEU A 26 -5.48 -5.07 -5.57
C LEU A 26 -5.55 -6.60 -5.66
N PRO A 27 -5.04 -7.18 -6.76
CA PRO A 27 -4.81 -8.62 -6.80
C PRO A 27 -3.93 -9.08 -5.62
N ALA A 28 -4.23 -10.24 -5.05
CA ALA A 28 -3.60 -10.72 -3.81
C ALA A 28 -2.06 -10.68 -3.84
N GLU A 29 -1.45 -11.09 -4.95
CA GLU A 29 0.01 -11.08 -5.14
C GLU A 29 0.60 -9.66 -5.19
N GLN A 30 -0.16 -8.71 -5.74
CA GLN A 30 0.23 -7.30 -5.81
C GLN A 30 0.14 -6.64 -4.43
N ALA A 31 -0.95 -6.87 -3.70
CA ALA A 31 -1.11 -6.41 -2.33
C ALA A 31 -0.01 -6.97 -1.41
N ARG A 32 0.29 -8.28 -1.54
CA ARG A 32 1.40 -8.93 -0.82
C ARG A 32 2.73 -8.28 -1.15
N ALA A 33 3.04 -8.06 -2.42
CA ALA A 33 4.29 -7.40 -2.82
C ALA A 33 4.44 -6.00 -2.19
N VAL A 34 3.37 -5.20 -2.20
CA VAL A 34 3.37 -3.87 -1.56
C VAL A 34 3.63 -3.96 -0.06
N VAL A 35 2.92 -4.84 0.64
CA VAL A 35 3.08 -5.03 2.10
C VAL A 35 4.50 -5.46 2.44
N GLN A 36 5.06 -6.43 1.70
CA GLN A 36 6.42 -6.93 1.94
C GLN A 36 7.50 -5.85 1.74
N VAL A 37 7.36 -5.02 0.70
CA VAL A 37 8.31 -3.93 0.47
C VAL A 37 8.14 -2.81 1.48
N TYR A 38 6.93 -2.28 1.64
CA TYR A 38 6.72 -1.01 2.34
C TYR A 38 6.47 -1.15 3.84
N LEU A 39 5.93 -2.28 4.30
CA LEU A 39 5.70 -2.52 5.73
C LEU A 39 6.80 -3.39 6.34
N HIS A 40 7.31 -4.37 5.59
CA HIS A 40 8.37 -5.26 6.08
C HIS A 40 9.78 -4.86 5.63
N GLY A 41 9.92 -3.89 4.73
CA GLY A 41 11.22 -3.37 4.31
C GLY A 41 12.03 -4.33 3.43
N LEU A 42 11.38 -5.35 2.84
CA LEU A 42 12.07 -6.31 1.99
C LEU A 42 12.49 -5.67 0.66
N SER A 43 13.62 -6.12 0.13
CA SER A 43 14.06 -5.76 -1.21
C SER A 43 13.17 -6.41 -2.27
N TYR A 44 13.16 -5.82 -3.47
CA TYR A 44 12.36 -6.37 -4.58
C TYR A 44 12.81 -7.79 -4.98
N GLN A 45 14.08 -8.13 -4.75
CA GLN A 45 14.60 -9.47 -5.01
C GLN A 45 14.06 -10.47 -3.98
N GLU A 46 14.09 -10.14 -2.69
CA GLU A 46 13.52 -11.02 -1.65
C GLU A 46 12.03 -11.25 -1.87
N VAL A 47 11.28 -10.23 -2.29
CA VAL A 47 9.86 -10.37 -2.62
C VAL A 47 9.65 -11.25 -3.86
N ALA A 48 10.49 -11.11 -4.89
CA ALA A 48 10.47 -11.97 -6.07
C ALA A 48 10.70 -13.44 -5.69
N ASP A 49 11.67 -13.69 -4.81
CA ASP A 49 12.00 -15.04 -4.34
C ASP A 49 10.87 -15.64 -3.48
N ILE A 50 10.27 -14.86 -2.57
CA ILE A 50 9.15 -15.28 -1.72
C ILE A 50 7.89 -15.60 -2.54
N LEU A 51 7.58 -14.77 -3.55
CA LEU A 51 6.40 -14.92 -4.39
C LEU A 51 6.64 -15.86 -5.59
N GLY A 52 7.84 -16.41 -5.75
CA GLY A 52 8.21 -17.26 -6.89
C GLY A 52 8.01 -16.57 -8.24
N SER A 53 8.13 -15.25 -8.28
CA SER A 53 7.79 -14.40 -9.43
C SER A 53 9.01 -13.64 -9.93
N PRO A 54 9.15 -13.39 -11.25
CA PRO A 54 10.31 -12.65 -11.76
C PRO A 54 10.41 -11.23 -11.18
N LEU A 55 11.63 -10.74 -10.92
CA LEU A 55 11.89 -9.39 -10.40
C LEU A 55 11.20 -8.28 -11.22
N ASN A 56 11.20 -8.42 -12.56
CA ASN A 56 10.53 -7.46 -13.44
C ASN A 56 9.00 -7.46 -13.28
N THR A 57 8.43 -8.61 -12.95
CA THR A 57 7.01 -8.76 -12.65
C THR A 57 6.68 -8.05 -11.33
N VAL A 58 7.48 -8.28 -10.28
CA VAL A 58 7.33 -7.61 -8.97
C VAL A 58 7.43 -6.08 -9.13
N ARG A 59 8.44 -5.59 -9.87
CA ARG A 59 8.56 -4.15 -10.17
C ARG A 59 7.33 -3.58 -10.86
N THR A 60 6.77 -4.30 -11.83
CA THR A 60 5.56 -3.88 -12.54
C THR A 60 4.34 -3.89 -11.62
N TRP A 61 4.20 -4.91 -10.78
CA TRP A 61 3.15 -4.99 -9.78
C TRP A 61 3.20 -3.85 -8.79
N LEU A 62 4.38 -3.55 -8.22
CA LEU A 62 4.55 -2.43 -7.29
C LEU A 62 4.16 -1.11 -7.93
N ARG A 63 4.67 -0.83 -9.14
CA ARG A 63 4.34 0.41 -9.86
C ARG A 63 2.83 0.57 -10.09
N ARG A 64 2.17 -0.49 -10.58
CA ARG A 64 0.72 -0.47 -10.84
C ARG A 64 -0.11 -0.39 -9.56
N SER A 65 0.36 -1.04 -8.50
CA SER A 65 -0.30 -1.03 -7.19
C SER A 65 -0.27 0.35 -6.57
N LEU A 66 0.89 1.02 -6.58
CA LEU A 66 1.03 2.36 -6.04
C LEU A 66 0.16 3.38 -6.79
N LEU A 67 0.06 3.25 -8.11
CA LEU A 67 -0.84 4.09 -8.91
C LEU A 67 -2.29 3.92 -8.47
N LYS A 68 -2.76 2.66 -8.37
CA LYS A 68 -4.12 2.36 -7.89
C LYS A 68 -4.37 2.82 -6.45
N LEU A 69 -3.38 2.65 -5.57
CA LEU A 69 -3.50 3.11 -4.18
C LEU A 69 -3.61 4.63 -4.11
N ARG A 70 -2.86 5.35 -4.95
CA ARG A 70 -2.97 6.80 -5.06
C ARG A 70 -4.36 7.23 -5.55
N GLU A 71 -4.84 6.63 -6.64
CA GLU A 71 -6.17 6.89 -7.19
C GLU A 71 -7.27 6.61 -6.14
N CYS A 72 -7.15 5.49 -5.41
CA CYS A 72 -8.12 5.07 -4.42
C CYS A 72 -8.15 5.97 -3.16
N LEU A 73 -6.98 6.45 -2.72
CA LEU A 73 -6.87 7.35 -1.57
C LEU A 73 -7.17 8.81 -1.91
N GLY A 74 -7.57 9.12 -3.15
CA GLY A 74 -7.91 10.48 -3.57
C GLY A 74 -6.69 11.39 -3.75
N GLY A 75 -5.51 10.82 -4.02
CA GLY A 75 -4.34 11.60 -4.37
C GLY A 75 -4.50 12.19 -5.77
N GLU A 76 -5.15 13.34 -5.88
CA GLU A 76 -5.21 14.18 -7.09
C GLU A 76 -3.79 14.26 -7.72
N ASP A 77 -3.69 13.82 -8.97
CA ASP A 77 -2.58 14.12 -9.85
C ASP A 77 -2.81 15.51 -10.43
N ASP A 78 -2.24 16.55 -9.80
CA ASP A 78 -1.83 17.76 -10.51
C ASP A 78 -0.47 17.53 -11.20
#